data_AF-A0A9E1W5R4-F1
#
_entry.id   AF-A0A9E1W5R4-F1
#
_cell.length_a   1.000
_cell.length_b   1.000
_cell.length_c   1.000
_cell.angle_alpha   90.00
_cell.angle_beta   90.00
_cell.angle_gamma   90.00
#
_symmetry.space_group_name_H-M   'P 1'
#
loop_
_entity.id
_entity.type
_entity.pdbx_description
1 polymer ?
#
loop_
_entity_poly.entity_id
_entity_poly.type
_entity_poly.pdbx_seq_one_letter_code
_entity_poly.pdbx_strand_id
1 'polypeptide(L)' 'KAITLDAAYQLKLDHEMGSIEAGKLADFAVLEADPLEVDSVTLKDIEVWGTVLGGVLHPAGSAT' A
#
# COMPACT_ATOMS: atom_id res chain seq x y z
N LYS A 1 -7.72 4.54 -5.79
CA LYS A 1 -7.73 3.54 -6.89
C LYS A 1 -6.65 3.81 -7.93
N ALA A 2 -6.47 5.08 -8.34
CA ALA A 2 -5.49 5.50 -9.33
C ALA A 2 -4.05 4.94 -9.12
N ILE A 3 -3.59 4.81 -7.87
CA ILE A 3 -2.20 4.42 -7.54
C ILE A 3 -2.06 2.91 -7.26
N THR A 4 -3.14 2.13 -7.28
CA THR A 4 -3.11 0.68 -7.06
C THR A 4 -3.72 -0.05 -8.26
N LEU A 5 -5.03 -0.30 -8.24
CA LEU A 5 -5.76 -1.03 -9.28
C LEU A 5 -5.54 -0.45 -10.68
N ASP A 6 -5.75 0.85 -10.85
CA ASP A 6 -5.72 1.47 -12.18
C ASP A 6 -4.30 1.57 -12.73
N ALA A 7 -3.30 1.71 -11.84
CA ALA A 7 -1.88 1.69 -12.21
C ALA A 7 -1.45 0.30 -12.68
N ALA A 8 -1.82 -0.75 -11.94
CA ALA A 8 -1.53 -2.14 -12.32
C ALA A 8 -2.19 -2.50 -13.66
N TYR A 9 -3.45 -2.09 -13.88
CA TYR A 9 -4.15 -2.30 -15.14
C TYR A 9 -3.46 -1.60 -16.32
N GLN A 10 -3.04 -0.34 -16.16
CA GLN A 10 -2.33 0.40 -17.21
C GLN A 10 -1.01 -0.28 -17.61
N LEU A 11 -0.35 -0.94 -16.66
CA LEU A 11 0.87 -1.70 -16.89
C LEU A 11 0.62 -3.15 -17.31
N LYS A 12 -0.64 -3.60 -17.40
CA LYS A 12 -1.06 -5.00 -17.61
C LYS A 12 -0.53 -5.96 -16.54
N LEU A 13 -0.29 -5.46 -15.33
CA LEU A 13 0.17 -6.20 -14.16
C LEU A 13 -0.97 -6.48 -13.17
N ASP A 14 -2.23 -6.22 -13.55
CA ASP A 14 -3.41 -6.42 -12.70
C ASP A 14 -3.64 -7.89 -12.29
N HIS A 15 -3.06 -8.83 -13.04
CA HIS A 15 -3.04 -10.25 -12.69
C HIS A 15 -1.95 -10.62 -11.65
N GLU A 16 -0.95 -9.75 -11.46
CA GLU A 16 0.18 -9.98 -10.55
C GLU A 16 0.11 -9.09 -9.29
N MET A 17 -0.42 -7.86 -9.39
CA MET A 17 -0.43 -6.87 -8.31
C MET A 17 -1.59 -5.87 -8.43
N GLY A 18 -1.67 -4.93 -7.48
CA GLY A 18 -2.64 -3.82 -7.49
C GLY A 18 -3.93 -4.08 -6.68
N SER A 19 -4.17 -5.32 -6.25
CA SER A 19 -5.18 -5.68 -5.26
C SER A 19 -4.66 -6.75 -4.29
N ILE A 20 -5.29 -6.86 -3.12
CA ILE A 20 -4.98 -7.88 -2.12
C ILE A 20 -5.87 -9.09 -2.39
N GLU A 21 -5.35 -10.04 -3.16
CA GLU A 21 -6.05 -11.26 -3.57
C GLU A 21 -5.07 -12.46 -3.55
N ALA A 22 -5.59 -13.65 -3.26
CA ALA A 22 -4.77 -14.86 -3.27
C ALA A 22 -4.22 -15.15 -4.67
N GLY A 23 -2.93 -15.51 -4.76
CA GLY A 23 -2.23 -15.77 -6.02
C GLY A 23 -1.49 -14.57 -6.61
N LYS A 24 -1.70 -13.35 -6.07
CA LYS A 24 -0.92 -12.15 -6.42
C LYS A 24 0.30 -11.98 -5.52
N LEU A 25 1.21 -11.11 -5.93
CA LEU A 25 2.34 -10.67 -5.11
C LEU A 25 1.81 -10.02 -3.83
N ALA A 26 2.40 -10.41 -2.70
CA ALA A 26 2.06 -9.85 -1.40
C ALA A 26 2.80 -8.51 -1.19
N ASP A 27 2.39 -7.51 -1.98
CA ASP A 27 2.95 -6.16 -2.01
C ASP A 27 1.91 -5.16 -1.50
N PHE A 28 2.07 -4.66 -0.27
CA PHE A 28 1.17 -3.68 0.33
C PHE A 28 1.83 -2.90 1.48
N ALA A 29 1.28 -1.74 1.80
CA ALA A 29 1.69 -0.94 2.95
C ALA A 29 0.69 -1.07 4.10
N VAL A 30 1.18 -1.00 5.33
CA VAL A 30 0.37 -0.93 6.56
C VAL A 30 0.53 0.47 7.13
N LEU A 31 -0.60 1.13 7.39
CA LEU A 31 -0.67 2.51 7.86
C LEU A 31 -1.29 2.54 9.26
N GLU A 32 -0.87 3.48 10.10
CA GLU A 32 -1.39 3.65 11.47
C GLU A 32 -2.81 4.25 11.52
N ALA A 33 -3.27 4.86 10.42
CA ALA A 33 -4.60 5.39 10.26
C ALA A 33 -5.20 5.04 8.90
N ASP A 34 -6.53 5.02 8.82
CA ASP A 34 -7.24 4.82 7.55
C ASP A 34 -7.13 6.08 6.68
N PRO A 35 -6.44 6.02 5.51
CA PRO A 35 -6.30 7.15 4.61
C PRO A 35 -7.61 7.63 3.99
N LEU A 36 -8.70 6.87 4.11
CA LEU A 36 -10.02 7.24 3.61
C LEU A 36 -10.87 8.00 4.63
N GLU A 37 -10.49 7.98 5.91
CA GLU A 37 -11.22 8.60 7.01
C GLU A 37 -10.53 9.87 7.56
N VAL A 38 -9.31 10.18 7.12
CA VAL A 38 -8.59 11.40 7.51
C VAL A 38 -8.83 12.56 6.54
N ASP A 39 -8.57 13.78 6.99
CA ASP A 39 -8.56 14.94 6.10
C ASP A 39 -7.43 14.81 5.06
N SER A 40 -7.77 15.09 3.79
CA SER A 40 -6.83 15.10 2.67
C SER A 40 -5.53 15.87 2.91
N VAL A 41 -5.57 16.95 3.69
CA VAL A 41 -4.41 17.79 4.03
C VAL A 41 -3.46 17.08 4.99
N THR A 42 -3.99 16.20 5.83
CA THR A 42 -3.25 15.43 6.85
C THR A 42 -2.82 14.05 6.36
N LEU A 43 -3.22 13.65 5.15
CA LEU A 43 -2.91 12.32 4.58
C LEU A 43 -1.41 11.99 4.61
N LYS A 44 -0.56 13.00 4.37
CA LYS A 44 0.91 12.86 4.39
C LYS A 44 1.49 12.59 5.78
N ASP A 45 0.72 12.88 6.83
CA ASP A 45 1.13 12.78 8.22
C ASP A 45 0.77 11.41 8.81
N ILE A 46 0.05 10.56 8.05
CA ILE A 46 -0.21 9.17 8.46
C ILE A 46 1.11 8.41 8.50
N GLU A 47 1.46 7.89 9.67
CA GLU A 47 2.64 7.05 9.83
C GLU A 47 2.44 5.72 9.10
N VAL A 48 3.51 5.31 8.40
CA VAL A 48 3.61 3.97 7.83
C VAL A 48 4.14 3.08 8.93
N TRP A 49 3.40 2.04 9.33
CA TRP A 49 3.90 1.02 10.25
C TRP A 49 4.97 0.15 9.59
N GLY A 50 4.76 -0.17 8.32
CA GLY A 50 5.71 -0.92 7.50
C GLY A 50 5.16 -1.25 6.13
N THR A 51 5.99 -1.89 5.32
CA THR A 51 5.63 -2.42 4.00
C THR A 51 5.87 -3.92 3.95
N VAL A 52 5.05 -4.63 3.19
CA VAL A 52 5.29 -6.02 2.82
C VAL A 52 5.64 -6.02 1.34
N LEU A 53 6.77 -6.64 0.99
CA LEU A 53 7.25 -6.78 -0.37
C LEU A 53 7.58 -8.24 -0.65
N GLY A 54 6.92 -8.86 -1.62
CA GLY A 54 7.06 -10.27 -1.93
C GLY A 54 6.74 -11.18 -0.74
N GLY A 55 5.88 -10.73 0.18
CA GLY A 55 5.56 -11.45 1.42
C GLY A 55 6.59 -11.27 2.55
N VAL A 56 7.63 -10.46 2.35
CA VAL A 56 8.61 -10.13 3.39
C VAL A 56 8.23 -8.83 4.08
N LEU A 57 8.15 -8.84 5.40
CA LEU A 57 7.86 -7.65 6.19
C LEU A 57 9.09 -6.76 6.32
N HIS A 58 8.91 -5.48 6.01
CA HIS A 58 9.85 -4.39 6.19
C HIS A 58 9.22 -3.33 7.12
N PRO A 59 9.48 -3.37 8.43
CA PRO A 59 9.00 -2.35 9.36
C PRO A 59 9.53 -0.98 8.97
N ALA A 60 8.71 0.07 9.11
CA ALA A 60 9.20 1.42 8.95
C ALA A 60 10.18 1.73 10.09
N GLY A 61 11.28 2.42 9.77
CA GLY A 61 12.16 2.94 10.80
C GLY A 61 11.38 3.93 11.66
N SER A 62 11.43 3.80 12.99
CA SER A 62 10.75 4.73 13.88
C SER A 62 11.23 6.14 13.60
N ALA A 63 10.32 7.02 13.15
CA ALA A 63 10.57 8.45 13.18
C ALA A 63 10.72 8.82 14.66
N THR A 64 11.98 9.05 15.07
CA THR A 64 12.33 9.51 16.41
C THR A 64 12.32 11.02 16.44
#